data_AF-A0A526V9V1-F1
#
_entry.id   AF-A0A526V9V1-F1
#
_cell.length_a   1.000
_cell.length_b   1.000
_cell.length_c   1.000
_cell.angle_alpha   90.00
_cell.angle_beta   90.00
_cell.angle_gamma   90.00
#
_symmetry.space_group_name_H-M   'P 1'
#
loop_
_entity.id
_entity.type
_entity.pdbx_description
1 polymer ?
#
loop_
_entity_poly.entity_id
_entity_poly.type
_entity_poly.pdbx_seq_one_letter_code
_entity_poly.pdbx_strand_id
1 'polypeptide(L)'
;MSEVSGTAITFERKGYGRGLILGLTMAETMLLLVFCLLLAAGALIAKTKKEAAAAQKIAQSLNENARKLNEENKRLLAQLNAMVKPASRRNVPDQEWRELVRAKEAAEAIKKVGLTLEEAVKSAPAAKVLSDNDVDVDQAKAMIEKMKVLRELGYVGTGKTSKDLADALKKARNEASADKPHDWPPIISLSELDGYNFDTGSAELSGGFTTKLRQMSKTIAGIATSYGVDVIEVIGHTDEQAMSGDSSNMDRGLQPVLARKMDIGTLHPADNAGLGLARAISVTGILRDMPELKGFTILPMSGGQLILPGDRLTDGAQAGDVKARRRIEIRVRQRSRETDIGLVPVPKL
;
A
#
# COMPACT_ATOMS: atom_id res chain seq x y z
N MET A 1 -25.91 5.75 -94.98
CA MET A 1 -25.13 6.98 -94.70
C MET A 1 -25.70 7.54 -93.40
N SER A 2 -25.12 7.25 -92.24
CA SER A 2 -23.92 7.84 -91.61
C SER A 2 -24.41 8.56 -90.34
N GLU A 3 -24.42 7.87 -89.19
CA GLU A 3 -23.39 7.88 -88.13
C GLU A 3 -23.33 9.16 -87.27
N VAL A 4 -23.57 8.93 -85.96
CA VAL A 4 -22.85 9.42 -84.76
C VAL A 4 -22.62 10.93 -84.59
N SER A 5 -23.17 11.50 -83.49
CA SER A 5 -22.37 12.20 -82.47
C SER A 5 -23.22 12.56 -81.25
N GLY A 6 -23.11 11.74 -80.19
CA GLY A 6 -23.62 12.03 -78.87
C GLY A 6 -22.47 12.00 -77.87
N THR A 7 -21.84 13.15 -77.65
CA THR A 7 -20.75 13.42 -76.68
C THR A 7 -20.56 14.95 -76.64
N ALA A 8 -20.30 15.68 -75.57
CA ALA A 8 -19.56 15.38 -74.35
C ALA A 8 -19.87 16.37 -73.19
N ILE A 9 -21.02 17.05 -73.15
CA ILE A 9 -21.19 18.23 -72.27
C ILE A 9 -21.82 17.90 -70.89
N THR A 10 -22.51 16.76 -70.75
CA THR A 10 -23.23 16.42 -69.50
C THR A 10 -22.44 15.55 -68.51
N PHE A 11 -21.26 15.04 -68.88
CA PHE A 11 -20.46 14.19 -68.00
C PHE A 11 -19.41 14.96 -67.16
N GLU A 12 -19.01 16.17 -67.57
CA GLU A 12 -17.97 16.94 -66.86
C GLU A 12 -18.43 17.56 -65.54
N ARG A 13 -19.74 17.85 -65.36
CA ARG A 13 -20.24 18.40 -64.09
C ARG A 13 -20.32 17.39 -62.94
N LYS A 14 -20.26 16.09 -63.22
CA LYS A 14 -20.40 15.03 -62.19
C LYS A 14 -19.07 14.61 -61.54
N GLY A 15 -17.93 15.06 -62.07
CA GLY A 15 -16.60 14.74 -61.55
C GLY A 15 -16.10 15.69 -60.45
N TYR A 16 -16.44 16.98 -60.51
CA TYR A 16 -15.91 17.98 -59.58
C TYR A 16 -16.48 17.90 -58.16
N GLY A 17 -17.63 17.25 -57.95
CA GLY A 17 -18.28 17.16 -56.63
C GLY A 17 -17.73 16.08 -55.69
N ARG A 18 -16.77 15.26 -56.13
CA ARG A 18 -16.29 14.09 -55.36
C ARG A 18 -15.09 14.35 -54.44
N GLY A 19 -14.63 15.59 -54.36
CA GLY A 19 -13.50 15.99 -53.50
C GLY A 19 -13.71 17.31 -52.75
N LEU A 20 -14.95 17.82 -52.70
CA LEU A 20 -15.27 19.02 -51.93
C LEU A 20 -15.93 18.66 -50.61
N ILE A 21 -15.29 19.00 -49.50
CA ILE A 21 -15.85 18.96 -48.15
C ILE A 21 -16.16 20.42 -47.79
N LEU A 22 -17.42 20.75 -47.51
CA LEU A 22 -17.87 22.10 -47.12
C LEU A 22 -17.58 23.24 -48.14
N GLY A 23 -17.48 22.93 -49.43
CA GLY A 23 -17.21 23.96 -50.46
C GLY A 23 -15.73 24.31 -50.64
N LEU A 24 -14.83 23.58 -49.96
CA LEU A 24 -13.39 23.61 -50.16
C LEU A 24 -12.92 22.26 -50.72
N THR A 25 -11.87 22.29 -51.52
CA THR A 25 -11.22 21.07 -52.02
C THR A 25 -10.53 20.32 -50.87
N MET A 26 -10.43 18.99 -50.99
CA MET A 26 -9.67 18.13 -50.06
C MET A 26 -8.24 18.65 -49.81
N ALA A 27 -7.61 19.27 -50.81
CA ALA A 27 -6.29 19.87 -50.67
C ALA A 27 -6.31 21.13 -49.78
N GLU A 28 -7.29 22.01 -49.95
CA GLU A 28 -7.44 23.23 -49.13
C GLU A 28 -7.73 22.91 -47.66
N THR A 29 -8.59 21.92 -47.40
CA THR A 29 -8.90 21.48 -46.03
C THR A 29 -7.68 20.87 -45.34
N MET A 30 -6.89 20.05 -46.05
CA MET A 30 -5.62 19.52 -45.56
C MET A 30 -4.61 20.64 -45.26
N LEU A 31 -4.50 21.64 -46.14
CA LEU A 31 -3.57 22.75 -45.96
C LEU A 31 -3.95 23.64 -44.77
N LEU A 32 -5.25 23.89 -44.57
CA LEU A 32 -5.77 24.60 -43.39
C LEU A 32 -5.51 23.82 -42.09
N LEU A 33 -5.69 22.51 -42.08
CA LEU A 33 -5.39 21.68 -40.91
C LEU A 33 -3.90 21.72 -40.55
N VAL A 34 -3.01 21.57 -41.55
CA VAL A 34 -1.56 21.68 -41.34
C VAL A 34 -1.19 23.06 -40.83
N PHE A 35 -1.78 24.13 -41.39
CA PHE A 35 -1.55 25.49 -40.95
C PHE A 35 -2.01 25.73 -39.51
N CYS A 36 -3.20 25.23 -39.12
CA CYS A 36 -3.69 25.29 -37.75
C CYS A 36 -2.78 24.55 -36.77
N LEU A 37 -2.27 23.37 -37.15
CA LEU A 37 -1.31 22.61 -36.35
C LEU A 37 0.02 23.36 -36.17
N LEU A 38 0.52 24.02 -37.22
CA LEU A 38 1.75 24.83 -37.14
C LEU A 38 1.57 26.06 -36.24
N LEU A 39 0.42 26.74 -36.28
CA LEU A 39 0.12 27.85 -35.38
C LEU A 39 0.03 27.39 -33.92
N ALA A 40 -0.62 26.25 -33.66
CA ALA A 40 -0.70 25.67 -32.32
C ALA A 40 0.68 25.29 -31.78
N ALA A 41 1.51 24.63 -32.60
CA ALA A 41 2.88 24.29 -32.24
C ALA A 41 3.74 25.54 -31.98
N GLY A 42 3.62 26.57 -32.83
CA GLY A 42 4.32 27.85 -32.64
C GLY A 42 3.92 28.55 -31.33
N ALA A 43 2.63 28.56 -31.00
CA ALA A 43 2.13 29.13 -29.76
C ALA A 43 2.64 28.38 -28.51
N LEU A 44 2.67 27.04 -28.56
CA LEU A 44 3.22 26.21 -27.49
C LEU A 44 4.73 26.49 -27.28
N ILE A 45 5.51 26.56 -28.35
CA ILE A 45 6.94 26.86 -28.29
C ILE A 45 7.20 28.29 -27.76
N ALA A 46 6.38 29.27 -28.15
CA ALA A 46 6.50 30.63 -27.64
C ALA A 46 6.20 30.72 -26.14
N LYS A 47 5.18 29.98 -25.67
CA LYS A 47 4.82 29.90 -24.25
C LYS A 47 5.94 29.28 -23.42
N THR A 48 6.47 28.13 -23.85
CA THR A 48 7.56 27.44 -23.11
C THR A 48 8.83 28.29 -23.04
N LYS A 49 9.19 29.01 -24.13
CA LYS A 49 10.32 29.94 -24.12
C LYS A 49 10.12 31.10 -23.14
N LYS A 50 8.90 31.64 -23.03
CA LYS A 50 8.58 32.73 -22.10
C LYS A 50 8.68 32.27 -20.63
N GLU A 51 8.16 31.08 -20.33
CA GLU A 51 8.25 30.48 -18.99
C GLU A 51 9.70 30.17 -18.60
N ALA A 52 10.50 29.61 -19.52
CA ALA A 52 11.91 29.36 -19.29
C ALA A 52 12.71 30.64 -19.02
N ALA A 53 12.44 31.71 -19.78
CA ALA A 53 13.09 33.01 -19.55
C ALA A 53 12.70 33.65 -18.20
N ALA A 54 11.45 33.47 -17.76
CA ALA A 54 11.00 33.93 -16.45
C ALA A 54 11.65 33.14 -15.31
N ALA A 55 11.71 31.82 -15.42
CA ALA A 55 12.37 30.95 -14.45
C ALA A 55 13.87 31.27 -14.32
N GLN A 56 14.55 31.56 -15.43
CA GLN A 56 15.96 31.91 -15.42
C GLN A 56 16.22 33.25 -14.69
N LYS A 57 15.35 34.26 -14.87
CA LYS A 57 15.45 35.54 -14.15
C LYS A 57 15.25 35.37 -12.64
N ILE A 58 14.31 34.51 -12.23
CA ILE A 58 14.07 34.21 -10.81
C ILE A 58 15.29 33.49 -10.20
N ALA A 59 15.87 32.53 -10.93
CA ALA A 59 17.06 31.82 -10.46
C ALA A 59 18.26 32.77 -10.29
N GLN A 60 18.43 33.74 -11.19
CA GLN A 60 19.48 34.76 -11.08
C GLN A 60 19.28 35.66 -9.85
N SER A 61 18.06 36.18 -9.63
CA SER A 61 17.79 37.06 -8.48
C SER A 61 17.94 36.33 -7.14
N LEU A 62 17.54 35.06 -7.06
CA LEU A 62 17.75 34.23 -5.86
C LEU A 62 19.25 34.05 -5.55
N ASN A 63 20.07 33.81 -6.57
CA ASN A 63 21.50 33.63 -6.39
C ASN A 63 22.20 34.93 -5.95
N GLU A 64 21.78 36.08 -6.49
CA GLU A 64 22.26 37.39 -6.03
C GLU A 64 21.87 37.68 -4.58
N ASN A 65 20.64 37.38 -4.19
CA ASN A 65 20.18 37.56 -2.82
C ASN A 65 20.94 36.65 -1.84
N ALA A 66 21.19 35.39 -2.21
CA ALA A 66 21.99 34.48 -1.41
C ALA A 66 23.42 34.99 -1.20
N ARG A 67 24.04 35.59 -2.23
CA ARG A 67 25.36 36.22 -2.12
C ARG A 67 25.35 37.41 -1.16
N LYS A 68 24.37 38.31 -1.28
CA LYS A 68 24.23 39.47 -0.39
C LYS A 68 24.07 39.04 1.07
N LEU A 69 23.20 38.06 1.34
CA LEU A 69 22.97 37.55 2.69
C LEU A 69 24.24 36.92 3.30
N ASN A 70 25.04 36.24 2.49
CA ASN A 70 26.31 35.66 2.93
C ASN A 70 27.35 36.76 3.27
N GLU A 71 27.41 37.82 2.48
CA GLU A 71 28.27 38.98 2.78
C GLU A 71 27.84 39.71 4.05
N GLU A 72 26.53 39.90 4.25
CA GLU A 72 25.98 40.49 5.48
C GLU A 72 26.30 39.64 6.71
N ASN A 73 26.11 38.31 6.64
CA ASN A 73 26.49 37.41 7.73
C ASN A 73 27.98 37.50 8.07
N LYS A 74 28.86 37.56 7.07
CA LYS A 74 30.30 37.77 7.30
C LYS A 74 30.60 39.09 8.00
N ARG A 75 29.91 40.18 7.62
CA ARG A 75 30.07 41.49 8.25
C ARG A 75 29.58 41.50 9.70
N LEU A 76 28.41 40.91 9.97
CA LEU A 76 27.86 40.81 11.31
C LEU A 76 28.77 39.99 12.23
N LEU A 77 29.30 38.87 11.75
CA LEU A 77 30.28 38.07 12.50
C LEU A 77 31.57 38.86 12.80
N ALA A 78 32.05 39.66 11.85
CA ALA A 78 33.22 40.52 12.07
C ALA A 78 32.94 41.62 13.12
N GLN A 79 31.75 42.23 13.10
CA GLN A 79 31.33 43.21 14.11
C GLN A 79 31.21 42.58 15.50
N LEU A 80 30.63 41.38 15.58
CA LEU A 80 30.46 40.65 16.84
C LEU A 80 31.82 40.29 17.45
N ASN A 81 32.76 39.80 16.63
CA ASN A 81 34.14 39.54 17.05
C ASN A 81 34.87 40.82 17.51
N ALA A 82 34.59 41.98 16.90
CA ALA A 82 35.17 43.24 17.33
C ALA A 82 34.58 43.73 18.67
N MET A 83 33.28 43.51 18.91
CA MET A 83 32.61 43.87 20.17
C MET A 83 32.95 42.95 21.35
N VAL A 84 33.33 41.70 21.09
CA VAL A 84 33.65 40.71 22.16
C VAL A 84 35.09 40.87 22.69
N LYS A 85 36.02 41.39 21.89
CA LYS A 85 37.44 41.58 22.28
C LYS A 85 37.70 42.48 23.50
N PRO A 86 36.94 43.54 23.81
CA PRO A 86 37.23 44.38 24.98
C PRO A 86 36.73 43.79 26.31
N ALA A 87 35.84 42.79 26.29
CA ALA A 87 35.14 42.32 27.49
C ALA A 87 35.80 41.12 28.19
N SER A 88 36.69 40.38 27.53
CA SER A 88 37.44 39.28 28.14
C SER A 88 38.91 39.66 28.33
N ARG A 89 39.24 40.21 29.51
CA ARG A 89 40.63 40.41 29.95
C ARG A 89 41.33 39.10 30.37
N ARG A 90 40.76 37.94 29.99
CA ARG A 90 41.41 36.63 29.97
C ARG A 90 41.30 36.12 28.55
N ASN A 91 42.43 35.99 27.88
CA ASN A 91 42.53 35.34 26.59
C ASN A 91 42.32 33.83 26.83
N VAL A 92 41.07 33.40 26.99
CA VAL A 92 40.72 31.98 27.02
C VAL A 92 41.03 31.47 25.61
N PRO A 93 41.99 30.55 25.43
CA PRO A 93 42.27 29.97 24.13
C PRO A 93 40.97 29.48 23.47
N ASP A 94 40.81 29.70 22.16
CA ASP A 94 39.59 29.33 21.40
C ASP A 94 39.12 27.89 21.68
N GLN A 95 40.06 27.00 21.96
CA GLN A 95 39.79 25.61 22.28
C GLN A 95 39.14 25.43 23.66
N GLU A 96 39.66 26.10 24.70
CA GLU A 96 39.06 26.10 26.03
C GLU A 96 37.68 26.78 26.03
N TRP A 97 37.50 27.84 25.25
CA TRP A 97 36.18 28.46 25.09
C TRP A 97 35.19 27.52 24.42
N ARG A 98 35.60 26.81 23.36
CA ARG A 98 34.75 25.80 22.70
C ARG A 98 34.38 24.66 23.64
N GLU A 99 35.31 24.20 24.47
CA GLU A 99 35.06 23.15 25.45
C GLU A 99 34.09 23.63 26.55
N LEU A 100 34.25 24.85 27.06
CA LEU A 100 33.35 25.44 28.05
C LEU A 100 31.94 25.70 27.49
N VAL A 101 31.84 26.15 26.25
CA VAL A 101 30.54 26.32 25.57
C VAL A 101 29.86 24.96 25.38
N ARG A 102 30.58 23.94 24.92
CA ARG A 102 30.04 22.57 24.79
C ARG A 102 29.61 22.01 26.14
N ALA A 103 30.40 22.20 27.20
CA ALA A 103 30.05 21.77 28.55
C ALA A 103 28.79 22.48 29.07
N LYS A 104 28.64 23.78 28.79
CA LYS A 104 27.45 24.57 29.13
C LYS A 104 26.22 24.11 28.34
N GLU A 105 26.35 23.92 27.03
CA GLU A 105 25.27 23.42 26.16
C GLU A 105 24.81 22.02 26.59
N ALA A 106 25.75 21.13 26.92
CA ALA A 106 25.45 19.80 27.44
C ALA A 106 24.71 19.89 28.80
N ALA A 107 25.18 20.74 29.71
CA ALA A 107 24.52 20.95 31.01
C ALA A 107 23.10 21.54 30.86
N GLU A 108 22.89 22.47 29.93
CA GLU A 108 21.56 23.01 29.63
C GLU A 108 20.64 21.99 28.97
N ALA A 109 21.16 21.13 28.08
CA ALA A 109 20.39 20.04 27.47
C ALA A 109 19.93 19.03 28.53
N ILE A 110 20.81 18.64 29.46
CA ILE A 110 20.49 17.76 30.59
C ILE A 110 19.40 18.39 31.46
N LYS A 111 19.52 19.69 31.77
CA LYS A 111 18.52 20.42 32.56
C LYS A 111 17.16 20.53 31.87
N LYS A 112 17.12 20.68 30.53
CA LYS A 112 15.87 20.72 29.74
C LYS A 112 15.10 19.40 29.79
N VAL A 113 15.79 18.28 29.96
CA VAL A 113 15.18 16.94 30.12
C VAL A 113 14.78 16.67 31.58
N GLY A 114 14.98 17.63 32.48
CA GLY A 114 14.54 17.57 33.89
C GLY A 114 15.50 16.82 34.81
N LEU A 115 16.72 16.51 34.36
CA LEU A 115 17.76 15.86 35.17
C LEU A 115 18.69 16.89 35.82
N THR A 116 19.13 16.61 37.04
CA THR A 116 20.24 17.33 37.66
C THR A 116 21.59 16.82 37.13
N LEU A 117 22.64 17.65 37.25
CA LEU A 117 23.98 17.28 36.79
C LEU A 117 24.52 16.08 37.61
N GLU A 118 24.19 16.00 38.90
CA GLU A 118 24.59 14.86 39.75
C GLU A 118 23.88 13.57 39.36
N GLU A 119 22.60 13.62 38.98
CA GLU A 119 21.84 12.45 38.52
C GLU A 119 22.35 11.95 37.16
N ALA A 120 22.66 12.88 36.25
CA ALA A 120 23.27 12.54 34.97
C ALA A 120 24.60 11.81 35.15
N VAL A 121 25.48 12.29 36.05
CA VAL A 121 26.76 11.64 36.36
C VAL A 121 26.56 10.26 37.00
N LYS A 122 25.59 10.08 37.90
CA LYS A 122 25.28 8.77 38.49
C LYS A 122 24.75 7.77 37.46
N SER A 123 24.01 8.25 36.45
CA SER A 123 23.47 7.42 35.37
C SER A 123 24.46 7.13 34.23
N ALA A 124 25.55 7.90 34.14
CA ALA A 124 26.54 7.78 33.07
C ALA A 124 27.18 6.39 32.94
N PRO A 125 27.54 5.66 34.02
CA PRO A 125 28.03 4.29 33.89
C PRO A 125 27.00 3.34 33.30
N ALA A 126 25.72 3.49 33.66
CA ALA A 126 24.64 2.67 33.12
C ALA A 126 24.38 2.98 31.64
N ALA A 127 24.39 4.25 31.26
CA ALA A 127 24.28 4.68 29.86
C ALA A 127 25.44 4.14 29.01
N LYS A 128 26.66 4.11 29.57
CA LYS A 128 27.83 3.53 28.92
C LYS A 128 27.66 2.03 28.69
N VAL A 129 27.21 1.28 29.71
CA VAL A 129 26.95 -0.17 29.57
C VAL A 129 25.88 -0.45 28.50
N LEU A 130 24.81 0.35 28.44
CA LEU A 130 23.77 0.19 27.41
C LEU A 130 24.32 0.47 26.01
N SER A 131 25.13 1.53 25.86
CA SER A 131 25.78 1.86 24.59
C SER A 131 26.80 0.82 24.16
N ASP A 132 27.61 0.28 25.07
CA ASP A 132 28.62 -0.75 24.79
C ASP A 132 27.97 -2.09 24.36
N ASN A 133 26.69 -2.28 24.67
CA ASN A 133 25.90 -3.46 24.29
C ASN A 133 24.90 -3.20 23.15
N ASP A 134 25.06 -2.09 22.41
CA ASP A 134 24.23 -1.73 21.24
C ASP A 134 22.71 -1.60 21.56
N VAL A 135 22.38 -1.25 22.81
CA VAL A 135 20.99 -1.09 23.26
C VAL A 135 20.56 0.36 23.07
N ASP A 136 19.67 0.59 22.10
CA ASP A 136 19.08 1.91 21.86
C ASP A 136 18.01 2.30 22.91
N VAL A 137 17.55 3.56 22.86
CA VAL A 137 16.60 4.12 23.83
C VAL A 137 15.24 3.41 23.81
N ASP A 138 14.77 2.94 22.66
CA ASP A 138 13.47 2.28 22.52
C ASP A 138 13.56 0.81 22.97
N GLN A 139 14.68 0.15 22.69
CA GLN A 139 15.01 -1.15 23.26
C GLN A 139 15.14 -1.09 24.78
N ALA A 140 15.78 -0.04 25.33
CA ALA A 140 15.88 0.18 26.76
C ALA A 140 14.50 0.39 27.40
N LYS A 141 13.60 1.18 26.80
CA LYS A 141 12.21 1.33 27.26
C LYS A 141 11.45 0.00 27.23
N ALA A 142 11.59 -0.77 26.17
CA ALA A 142 10.97 -2.09 26.07
C ALA A 142 11.50 -3.07 27.13
N MET A 143 12.80 -2.99 27.45
CA MET A 143 13.41 -3.76 28.53
C MET A 143 12.92 -3.32 29.91
N ILE A 144 12.70 -2.02 30.14
CA ILE A 144 12.16 -1.50 31.40
C ILE A 144 10.75 -2.04 31.66
N GLU A 145 9.87 -2.00 30.65
CA GLU A 145 8.51 -2.56 30.78
C GLU A 145 8.56 -4.06 31.07
N LYS A 146 9.40 -4.81 30.34
CA LYS A 146 9.60 -6.25 30.58
C LYS A 146 10.19 -6.52 31.97
N MET A 147 11.14 -5.70 32.44
CA MET A 147 11.72 -5.82 33.77
C MET A 147 10.76 -5.44 34.88
N LYS A 148 9.82 -4.52 34.64
CA LYS A 148 8.77 -4.17 35.60
C LYS A 148 7.83 -5.34 35.82
N VAL A 149 7.39 -6.00 34.74
CA VAL A 149 6.61 -7.24 34.81
C VAL A 149 7.38 -8.34 35.54
N LEU A 150 8.67 -8.53 35.24
CA LEU A 150 9.51 -9.51 35.93
C LEU A 150 9.71 -9.17 37.42
N ARG A 151 9.76 -7.89 37.79
CA ARG A 151 9.83 -7.44 39.18
C ARG A 151 8.52 -7.69 39.92
N GLU A 152 7.38 -7.38 39.31
CA GLU A 152 6.05 -7.65 39.87
C GLU A 152 5.82 -9.16 40.08
N LEU A 153 6.33 -10.00 39.18
CA LEU A 153 6.35 -11.46 39.32
C LEU A 153 7.42 -11.98 40.30
N GLY A 154 8.19 -11.08 40.90
CA GLY A 154 9.21 -11.39 41.91
C GLY A 154 10.36 -12.22 41.36
N TYR A 155 10.84 -11.93 40.14
CA TYR A 155 12.03 -12.52 39.49
C TYR A 155 13.24 -11.59 39.47
N VAL A 156 13.08 -10.33 39.87
CA VAL A 156 14.17 -9.36 39.97
C VAL A 156 14.53 -9.17 41.45
N GLY A 157 15.74 -9.61 41.84
CA GLY A 157 16.31 -9.40 43.19
C GLY A 157 15.99 -10.44 44.26
N THR A 158 15.27 -11.52 43.92
CA THR A 158 14.68 -12.48 44.90
C THR A 158 15.24 -13.90 44.79
N GLY A 159 16.38 -14.12 44.11
CA GLY A 159 17.02 -15.44 44.04
C GLY A 159 16.30 -16.49 43.18
N LYS A 160 15.19 -16.14 42.51
CA LYS A 160 14.55 -17.00 41.50
C LYS A 160 15.40 -17.01 40.23
N THR A 161 15.68 -18.21 39.74
CA THR A 161 16.59 -18.48 38.62
C THR A 161 15.84 -18.54 37.29
N SER A 162 16.58 -18.55 36.17
CA SER A 162 16.02 -18.75 34.82
C SER A 162 15.18 -20.04 34.71
N LYS A 163 15.50 -21.06 35.51
CA LYS A 163 14.74 -22.31 35.58
C LYS A 163 13.37 -22.11 36.22
N ASP A 164 13.29 -21.30 37.28
CA ASP A 164 12.02 -20.97 37.93
C ASP A 164 11.11 -20.14 37.01
N LEU A 165 11.69 -19.33 36.12
CA LEU A 165 10.94 -18.59 35.09
C LEU A 165 10.44 -19.54 34.01
N ALA A 166 11.27 -20.49 33.57
CA ALA A 166 10.87 -21.51 32.61
C ALA A 166 9.77 -22.43 33.16
N ASP A 167 9.84 -22.78 34.44
CA ASP A 167 8.84 -23.62 35.10
C ASP A 167 7.53 -22.84 35.37
N ALA A 168 7.61 -21.54 35.70
CA ALA A 168 6.44 -20.68 35.77
C ALA A 168 5.80 -20.43 34.40
N LEU A 169 6.60 -20.29 33.33
CA LEU A 169 6.09 -20.20 31.96
C LEU A 169 5.46 -21.51 31.51
N LYS A 170 6.02 -22.67 31.87
CA LYS A 170 5.40 -23.98 31.63
C LYS A 170 4.10 -24.14 32.42
N LYS A 171 4.07 -23.72 33.67
CA LYS A 171 2.88 -23.76 34.52
C LYS A 171 1.80 -22.82 34.00
N ALA A 172 2.15 -21.58 33.63
CA ALA A 172 1.24 -20.64 32.99
C ALA A 172 0.75 -21.13 31.62
N ARG A 173 1.61 -21.80 30.84
CA ARG A 173 1.20 -22.45 29.57
C ARG A 173 0.22 -23.59 29.80
N ASN A 174 0.40 -24.36 30.87
CA ASN A 174 -0.48 -25.48 31.22
C ASN A 174 -1.78 -25.00 31.89
N GLU A 175 -1.76 -23.92 32.68
CA GLU A 175 -2.95 -23.30 33.28
C GLU A 175 -3.73 -22.46 32.27
N ALA A 176 -3.06 -21.81 31.31
CA ALA A 176 -3.69 -21.23 30.11
C ALA A 176 -4.17 -22.29 29.11
N SER A 177 -3.95 -23.58 29.37
CA SER A 177 -4.56 -24.68 28.60
C SER A 177 -5.88 -25.19 29.24
N ALA A 178 -6.27 -24.67 30.41
CA ALA A 178 -7.51 -25.03 31.08
C ALA A 178 -8.73 -24.19 30.64
N ASP A 179 -8.51 -23.03 30.04
CA ASP A 179 -9.47 -22.29 29.21
C ASP A 179 -8.74 -21.89 27.92
N LYS A 180 -9.12 -22.50 26.79
CA LYS A 180 -8.45 -22.29 25.50
C LYS A 180 -8.39 -20.78 25.18
N PRO A 181 -7.19 -20.20 24.98
CA PRO A 181 -7.07 -18.92 24.29
C PRO A 181 -7.80 -19.07 22.95
N HIS A 182 -8.51 -18.04 22.48
CA HIS A 182 -9.06 -18.02 21.13
C HIS A 182 -7.90 -18.09 20.11
N ASP A 183 -7.43 -19.30 19.82
CA ASP A 183 -6.55 -19.58 18.69
C ASP A 183 -7.40 -19.33 17.44
N TRP A 184 -7.30 -18.12 16.90
CA TRP A 184 -7.85 -17.82 15.59
C TRP A 184 -7.09 -18.67 14.57
N PRO A 185 -7.78 -19.41 13.69
CA PRO A 185 -7.11 -20.19 12.67
C PRO A 185 -6.22 -19.29 11.81
N PRO A 186 -5.05 -19.79 11.36
CA PRO A 186 -4.15 -19.00 10.52
C PRO A 186 -4.82 -18.63 9.18
N ILE A 187 -4.57 -17.41 8.71
CA ILE A 187 -4.97 -16.98 7.37
C ILE A 187 -3.97 -17.56 6.36
N ILE A 188 -4.48 -18.29 5.37
CA ILE A 188 -3.68 -18.87 4.30
C ILE A 188 -3.73 -17.90 3.11
N SER A 189 -2.60 -17.31 2.75
CA SER A 189 -2.51 -16.39 1.60
C SER A 189 -1.90 -17.08 0.38
N LEU A 190 -2.59 -16.99 -0.75
CA LEU A 190 -2.17 -17.50 -2.06
C LEU A 190 -1.90 -16.31 -2.98
N SER A 191 -0.65 -15.83 -2.97
CA SER A 191 -0.23 -14.65 -3.73
C SER A 191 0.19 -14.99 -5.16
N GLU A 192 -0.06 -14.09 -6.10
CA GLU A 192 0.52 -14.21 -7.46
C GLU A 192 2.04 -14.35 -7.45
N LEU A 193 2.73 -13.76 -6.45
CA LEU A 193 4.18 -13.88 -6.29
C LEU A 193 4.65 -15.31 -6.06
N ASP A 194 3.85 -16.13 -5.39
CA ASP A 194 4.16 -17.54 -5.14
C ASP A 194 3.69 -18.42 -6.30
N GLY A 195 3.35 -17.81 -7.44
CA GLY A 195 2.88 -18.45 -8.66
C GLY A 195 1.44 -18.97 -8.55
N TYR A 196 0.59 -18.33 -7.75
CA TYR A 196 -0.86 -18.52 -7.73
C TYR A 196 -1.52 -17.42 -8.57
N ASN A 197 -1.52 -17.61 -9.90
CA ASN A 197 -1.87 -16.54 -10.83
C ASN A 197 -3.13 -16.81 -11.66
N PHE A 198 -3.80 -15.71 -11.97
CA PHE A 198 -4.86 -15.61 -12.97
C PHE A 198 -4.29 -14.90 -14.20
N ASP A 199 -4.89 -15.14 -15.35
CA ASP A 199 -4.62 -14.29 -16.51
C ASP A 199 -5.09 -12.85 -16.24
N THR A 200 -4.44 -11.88 -16.89
CA THR A 200 -4.72 -10.45 -16.69
C THR A 200 -6.20 -10.14 -16.93
N GLY A 201 -6.86 -9.53 -15.94
CA GLY A 201 -8.30 -9.21 -16.01
C GLY A 201 -9.24 -10.42 -16.01
N SER A 202 -8.71 -11.63 -15.78
CA SER A 202 -9.48 -12.88 -15.81
C SER A 202 -9.67 -13.48 -14.41
N ALA A 203 -10.69 -14.33 -14.31
CA ALA A 203 -10.94 -15.22 -13.19
C ALA A 203 -10.59 -16.69 -13.51
N GLU A 204 -10.09 -16.97 -14.70
CA GLU A 204 -9.67 -18.32 -15.09
C GLU A 204 -8.36 -18.72 -14.39
N LEU A 205 -8.34 -19.95 -13.89
CA LEU A 205 -7.20 -20.51 -13.19
C LEU A 205 -6.22 -21.11 -14.18
N SER A 206 -4.93 -20.79 -14.02
CA SER A 206 -3.88 -21.52 -14.74
C SER A 206 -3.82 -22.98 -14.27
N GLY A 207 -3.35 -23.88 -15.14
CA GLY A 207 -3.16 -25.30 -14.79
C GLY A 207 -2.18 -25.50 -13.62
N GLY A 208 -1.16 -24.64 -13.52
CA GLY A 208 -0.22 -24.61 -12.41
C GLY A 208 -0.90 -24.24 -11.09
N PHE A 209 -1.74 -23.20 -11.09
CA PHE A 209 -2.51 -22.80 -9.91
C PHE A 209 -3.47 -23.93 -9.47
N THR A 210 -4.19 -24.54 -10.42
CA THR A 210 -5.08 -25.67 -10.12
C THR A 210 -4.34 -26.82 -9.43
N THR A 211 -3.12 -27.14 -9.86
CA THR A 211 -2.29 -28.19 -9.25
C THR A 211 -1.90 -27.84 -7.82
N LYS A 212 -1.51 -26.59 -7.55
CA LYS A 212 -1.14 -26.16 -6.20
C LYS A 212 -2.35 -26.13 -5.26
N LEU A 213 -3.54 -25.73 -5.74
CA LEU A 213 -4.77 -25.78 -4.94
C LEU A 213 -5.10 -27.22 -4.48
N ARG A 214 -4.90 -28.21 -5.35
CA ARG A 214 -5.06 -29.64 -5.01
C ARG A 214 -4.05 -30.13 -3.97
N GLN A 215 -2.86 -29.54 -3.92
CA GLN A 215 -1.88 -29.88 -2.89
C GLN A 215 -2.23 -29.23 -1.55
N MET A 216 -2.77 -28.00 -1.59
CA MET A 216 -3.12 -27.24 -0.41
C MET A 216 -4.44 -27.63 0.24
N SER A 217 -5.36 -28.27 -0.48
CA SER A 217 -6.66 -28.71 0.07
C SER A 217 -6.52 -29.59 1.30
N LYS A 218 -5.50 -30.46 1.36
CA LYS A 218 -5.18 -31.25 2.57
C LYS A 218 -4.78 -30.38 3.75
N THR A 219 -3.95 -29.36 3.51
CA THR A 219 -3.53 -28.39 4.55
C THR A 219 -4.72 -27.59 5.06
N ILE A 220 -5.57 -27.11 4.16
CA ILE A 220 -6.80 -26.37 4.51
C ILE A 220 -7.73 -27.24 5.35
N ALA A 221 -7.99 -28.48 4.92
CA ALA A 221 -8.82 -29.43 5.66
C ALA A 221 -8.24 -29.76 7.04
N GLY A 222 -6.92 -29.95 7.13
CA GLY A 222 -6.21 -30.22 8.38
C GLY A 222 -6.33 -29.08 9.38
N ILE A 223 -6.13 -27.84 8.92
CA ILE A 223 -6.31 -26.64 9.76
C ILE A 223 -7.79 -26.51 10.19
N ALA A 224 -8.74 -26.60 9.27
CA ALA A 224 -10.16 -26.45 9.62
C ALA A 224 -10.59 -27.51 10.66
N THR A 225 -10.15 -28.75 10.49
CA THR A 225 -10.44 -29.84 11.43
C THR A 225 -9.77 -29.63 12.79
N SER A 226 -8.50 -29.22 12.83
CA SER A 226 -7.77 -29.04 14.11
C SER A 226 -8.35 -27.92 14.97
N TYR A 227 -8.93 -26.89 14.33
CA TYR A 227 -9.60 -25.78 14.99
C TYR A 227 -11.11 -26.03 15.22
N GLY A 228 -11.65 -27.17 14.76
CA GLY A 228 -13.07 -27.52 14.94
C GLY A 228 -14.04 -26.58 14.22
N VAL A 229 -13.63 -26.01 13.10
CA VAL A 229 -14.41 -25.05 12.31
C VAL A 229 -14.99 -25.70 11.06
N ASP A 230 -16.13 -25.21 10.57
CA ASP A 230 -16.88 -25.82 9.46
C ASP A 230 -17.04 -24.91 8.22
N VAL A 231 -16.62 -23.64 8.31
CA VAL A 231 -16.70 -22.67 7.22
C VAL A 231 -15.31 -22.29 6.72
N ILE A 232 -15.14 -22.33 5.39
CA ILE A 232 -13.95 -21.90 4.67
C ILE A 232 -14.35 -20.70 3.80
N GLU A 233 -13.74 -19.55 4.02
CA GLU A 233 -13.96 -18.35 3.23
C GLU A 233 -12.82 -18.18 2.24
N VAL A 234 -13.15 -18.02 0.96
CA VAL A 234 -12.21 -17.76 -0.12
C VAL A 234 -12.38 -16.32 -0.54
N ILE A 235 -11.39 -15.47 -0.27
CA ILE A 235 -11.49 -14.03 -0.46
C ILE A 235 -10.56 -13.63 -1.61
N GLY A 236 -11.14 -13.12 -2.69
CA GLY A 236 -10.36 -12.62 -3.82
C GLY A 236 -10.02 -11.15 -3.67
N HIS A 237 -8.72 -10.83 -3.73
CA HIS A 237 -8.20 -9.47 -3.73
C HIS A 237 -7.64 -9.11 -5.10
N THR A 238 -7.77 -7.84 -5.47
CA THR A 238 -7.24 -7.24 -6.69
C THR A 238 -6.27 -6.12 -6.35
N ASP A 239 -5.53 -5.64 -7.34
CA ASP A 239 -4.77 -4.40 -7.21
C ASP A 239 -5.67 -3.17 -7.45
N GLU A 240 -5.05 -1.99 -7.48
CA GLU A 240 -5.71 -0.70 -7.70
C GLU A 240 -5.85 -0.31 -9.17
N GLN A 241 -5.46 -1.20 -10.09
CA GLN A 241 -5.61 -0.91 -11.50
C GLN A 241 -7.11 -0.92 -11.84
N ALA A 242 -7.63 0.23 -12.25
CA ALA A 242 -9.04 0.33 -12.62
C ALA A 242 -9.35 -0.60 -13.80
N MET A 243 -10.46 -1.31 -13.70
CA MET A 243 -10.98 -2.08 -14.83
C MET A 243 -11.61 -1.14 -15.85
N SER A 244 -11.35 -1.40 -17.14
CA SER A 244 -11.90 -0.63 -18.26
C SER A 244 -13.10 -1.31 -18.91
N GLY A 245 -13.88 -2.09 -18.15
CA GLY A 245 -15.00 -2.88 -18.66
C GLY A 245 -16.30 -2.07 -18.74
N ASP A 246 -16.90 -1.99 -19.93
CA ASP A 246 -18.08 -1.14 -20.17
C ASP A 246 -19.40 -1.73 -19.62
N SER A 247 -19.49 -3.04 -19.38
CA SER A 247 -20.71 -3.67 -18.85
C SER A 247 -20.43 -4.90 -18.00
N SER A 248 -21.19 -5.06 -16.91
CA SER A 248 -21.13 -6.26 -16.06
C SER A 248 -22.28 -7.22 -16.32
N ASN A 249 -22.01 -8.52 -16.25
CA ASN A 249 -23.04 -9.56 -16.25
C ASN A 249 -23.14 -10.35 -14.93
N MET A 250 -22.47 -9.89 -13.87
CA MET A 250 -22.31 -10.65 -12.62
C MET A 250 -23.66 -11.09 -12.03
N ASP A 251 -24.61 -10.18 -11.84
CA ASP A 251 -25.91 -10.50 -11.21
C ASP A 251 -26.66 -11.65 -11.91
N ARG A 252 -26.58 -11.70 -13.25
CA ARG A 252 -27.25 -12.71 -14.06
C ARG A 252 -26.41 -13.98 -14.25
N GLY A 253 -25.09 -13.85 -14.30
CA GLY A 253 -24.17 -14.95 -14.58
C GLY A 253 -23.75 -15.76 -13.35
N LEU A 254 -23.80 -15.18 -12.15
CA LEU A 254 -23.29 -15.78 -10.91
C LEU A 254 -23.94 -17.13 -10.59
N GLN A 255 -25.28 -17.19 -10.56
CA GLN A 255 -26.00 -18.41 -10.21
C GLN A 255 -25.72 -19.57 -11.18
N PRO A 256 -25.82 -19.40 -12.51
CA PRO A 256 -25.46 -20.46 -13.46
C PRO A 256 -24.03 -20.99 -13.31
N VAL A 257 -23.05 -20.10 -13.07
CA VAL A 257 -21.65 -20.50 -12.87
C VAL A 257 -21.47 -21.28 -11.57
N LEU A 258 -22.05 -20.81 -10.46
CA LEU A 258 -22.04 -21.54 -9.18
C LEU A 258 -22.73 -22.92 -9.27
N ALA A 259 -23.76 -23.02 -10.12
CA ALA A 259 -24.46 -24.25 -10.44
C ALA A 259 -23.74 -25.12 -11.49
N ARG A 260 -22.55 -24.72 -11.97
CA ARG A 260 -21.75 -25.41 -12.99
C ARG A 260 -22.49 -25.62 -14.32
N LYS A 261 -23.40 -24.70 -14.66
CA LYS A 261 -24.11 -24.67 -15.95
C LYS A 261 -23.38 -23.82 -17.00
N MET A 262 -22.45 -22.97 -16.56
CA MET A 262 -21.62 -22.11 -17.41
C MET A 262 -20.20 -22.05 -16.86
N ASP A 263 -19.23 -21.78 -17.73
CA ASP A 263 -17.82 -21.62 -17.37
C ASP A 263 -17.56 -20.26 -16.69
N ILE A 264 -16.56 -20.22 -15.80
CA ILE A 264 -16.15 -19.00 -15.10
C ILE A 264 -15.72 -17.88 -16.06
N GLY A 265 -15.13 -18.22 -17.21
CA GLY A 265 -14.73 -17.25 -18.24
C GLY A 265 -15.88 -16.48 -18.87
N THR A 266 -17.13 -16.94 -18.68
CA THR A 266 -18.33 -16.22 -19.14
C THR A 266 -18.71 -15.05 -18.23
N LEU A 267 -18.13 -14.95 -17.02
CA LEU A 267 -18.35 -13.82 -16.13
C LEU A 267 -17.49 -12.63 -16.52
N HIS A 268 -18.14 -11.49 -16.67
CA HIS A 268 -17.56 -10.19 -16.97
C HIS A 268 -17.86 -9.24 -15.81
N PRO A 269 -16.92 -9.09 -14.87
CA PRO A 269 -16.98 -8.02 -13.89
C PRO A 269 -16.71 -6.66 -14.55
N ALA A 270 -17.34 -5.61 -14.05
CA ALA A 270 -17.05 -4.23 -14.50
C ALA A 270 -16.10 -3.49 -13.54
N ASP A 271 -15.88 -4.03 -12.34
CA ASP A 271 -15.03 -3.42 -11.32
C ASP A 271 -14.17 -4.45 -10.57
N ASN A 272 -13.24 -3.95 -9.77
CA ASN A 272 -12.31 -4.74 -8.99
C ASN A 272 -12.98 -5.59 -7.90
N ALA A 273 -14.13 -5.14 -7.38
CA ALA A 273 -14.92 -5.93 -6.43
C ALA A 273 -15.51 -7.17 -7.11
N GLY A 274 -16.11 -7.01 -8.30
CA GLY A 274 -16.62 -8.10 -9.10
C GLY A 274 -15.51 -9.04 -9.57
N LEU A 275 -14.34 -8.52 -9.98
CA LEU A 275 -13.20 -9.34 -10.38
C LEU A 275 -12.67 -10.18 -9.21
N GLY A 276 -12.54 -9.58 -8.03
CA GLY A 276 -12.20 -10.30 -6.80
C GLY A 276 -13.18 -11.44 -6.51
N LEU A 277 -14.49 -11.19 -6.64
CA LEU A 277 -15.51 -12.21 -6.46
C LEU A 277 -15.42 -13.34 -7.50
N ALA A 278 -15.26 -13.00 -8.77
CA ALA A 278 -15.15 -13.99 -9.85
C ALA A 278 -13.94 -14.92 -9.64
N ARG A 279 -12.78 -14.35 -9.24
CA ARG A 279 -11.58 -15.12 -8.89
C ARG A 279 -11.81 -16.06 -7.70
N ALA A 280 -12.49 -15.59 -6.66
CA ALA A 280 -12.86 -16.41 -5.50
C ALA A 280 -13.80 -17.56 -5.87
N ILE A 281 -14.77 -17.33 -6.77
CA ILE A 281 -15.68 -18.36 -7.29
C ILE A 281 -14.91 -19.44 -8.05
N SER A 282 -13.94 -19.03 -8.86
CA SER A 282 -13.08 -19.96 -9.60
C SER A 282 -12.34 -20.93 -8.68
N VAL A 283 -11.67 -20.40 -7.65
CA VAL A 283 -10.98 -21.20 -6.62
C VAL A 283 -11.97 -22.07 -5.84
N THR A 284 -13.12 -21.52 -5.47
CA THR A 284 -14.18 -22.26 -4.77
C THR A 284 -14.66 -23.46 -5.60
N GLY A 285 -14.80 -23.28 -6.91
CA GLY A 285 -15.18 -24.35 -7.84
C GLY A 285 -14.25 -25.56 -7.75
N ILE A 286 -12.94 -25.31 -7.72
CA ILE A 286 -11.89 -26.33 -7.58
C ILE A 286 -11.90 -26.94 -6.17
N LEU A 287 -11.91 -26.12 -5.11
CA LEU A 287 -11.86 -26.63 -3.73
C LEU A 287 -13.07 -27.52 -3.40
N ARG A 288 -14.26 -27.22 -3.94
CA ARG A 288 -15.47 -28.04 -3.77
C ARG A 288 -15.36 -29.44 -4.38
N ASP A 289 -14.46 -29.65 -5.33
CA ASP A 289 -14.23 -30.97 -5.94
C ASP A 289 -13.25 -31.84 -5.13
N MET A 290 -12.62 -31.29 -4.09
CA MET A 290 -11.64 -32.02 -3.29
C MET A 290 -12.32 -32.92 -2.25
N PRO A 291 -12.04 -34.23 -2.24
CA PRO A 291 -12.65 -35.17 -1.29
C PRO A 291 -12.43 -34.79 0.18
N GLU A 292 -11.24 -34.30 0.53
CA GLU A 292 -10.87 -33.88 1.88
C GLU A 292 -11.60 -32.64 2.38
N LEU A 293 -12.20 -31.86 1.49
CA LEU A 293 -12.99 -30.68 1.83
C LEU A 293 -14.51 -30.97 1.83
N LYS A 294 -14.92 -32.23 1.64
CA LYS A 294 -16.32 -32.63 1.78
C LYS A 294 -16.80 -32.38 3.21
N GLY A 295 -17.94 -31.72 3.33
CA GLY A 295 -18.56 -31.39 4.62
C GLY A 295 -18.28 -29.98 5.12
N PHE A 296 -17.28 -29.28 4.56
CA PHE A 296 -17.07 -27.86 4.83
C PHE A 296 -17.98 -26.99 3.96
N THR A 297 -18.43 -25.87 4.52
CA THR A 297 -19.12 -24.82 3.75
C THR A 297 -18.06 -23.88 3.17
N ILE A 298 -17.96 -23.81 1.85
CA ILE A 298 -16.99 -22.94 1.17
C ILE A 298 -17.71 -21.71 0.61
N LEU A 299 -17.31 -20.52 1.05
CA LEU A 299 -17.94 -19.24 0.72
C LEU A 299 -16.99 -18.34 -0.07
N PRO A 300 -17.28 -18.02 -1.35
CA PRO A 300 -16.51 -17.03 -2.09
C PRO A 300 -16.89 -15.61 -1.64
N MET A 301 -15.89 -14.76 -1.42
CA MET A 301 -16.04 -13.35 -1.05
C MET A 301 -15.07 -12.48 -1.86
N SER A 302 -15.36 -11.18 -1.90
CA SER A 302 -14.46 -10.19 -2.52
C SER A 302 -13.86 -9.27 -1.47
N GLY A 303 -12.54 -9.18 -1.45
CA GLY A 303 -11.80 -8.09 -0.79
C GLY A 303 -11.57 -6.89 -1.70
N GLY A 304 -11.81 -7.06 -3.02
CA GLY A 304 -11.52 -6.07 -4.04
C GLY A 304 -10.11 -5.51 -3.91
N GLN A 305 -9.97 -4.20 -4.11
CA GLN A 305 -8.69 -3.50 -3.99
C GLN A 305 -8.44 -2.91 -2.59
N LEU A 306 -9.40 -3.00 -1.67
CA LEU A 306 -9.46 -2.19 -0.46
C LEU A 306 -8.43 -2.62 0.61
N ILE A 307 -8.17 -3.92 0.71
CA ILE A 307 -7.39 -4.51 1.81
C ILE A 307 -5.99 -4.90 1.32
N LEU A 308 -4.99 -4.19 1.82
CA LEU A 308 -3.57 -4.47 1.61
C LEU A 308 -3.11 -5.69 2.42
N PRO A 309 -2.02 -6.35 2.01
CA PRO A 309 -1.35 -7.36 2.84
C PRO A 309 -1.05 -6.82 4.25
N GLY A 310 -1.36 -7.64 5.27
CA GLY A 310 -1.26 -7.25 6.68
C GLY A 310 -2.49 -6.51 7.21
N ASP A 311 -3.66 -6.72 6.61
CA ASP A 311 -4.98 -6.22 7.06
C ASP A 311 -5.05 -4.68 7.21
N ARG A 312 -4.38 -3.95 6.32
CA ARG A 312 -4.45 -2.48 6.26
C ARG A 312 -5.38 -2.01 5.15
N LEU A 313 -6.12 -0.94 5.41
CA LEU A 313 -6.87 -0.26 4.36
C LEU A 313 -5.90 0.47 3.42
N THR A 314 -6.19 0.44 2.13
CA THR A 314 -5.47 1.25 1.17
C THR A 314 -5.77 2.74 1.34
N ASP A 315 -4.76 3.57 1.11
CA ASP A 315 -4.85 5.02 1.00
C ASP A 315 -4.97 5.49 -0.47
N GLY A 316 -4.96 4.55 -1.43
CA GLY A 316 -4.98 4.85 -2.86
C GLY A 316 -3.66 5.41 -3.41
N ALA A 317 -2.58 5.42 -2.60
CA ALA A 317 -1.28 5.95 -3.02
C ALA A 317 -0.47 4.95 -3.84
N GLN A 318 -0.85 3.67 -3.86
CA GLN A 318 -0.18 2.60 -4.60
C GLN A 318 -0.86 2.32 -5.94
N ALA A 319 -0.81 3.29 -6.84
CA ALA A 319 -1.30 3.14 -8.20
C ALA A 319 -0.44 2.13 -9.01
N GLY A 320 -1.08 1.18 -9.68
CA GLY A 320 -0.45 0.34 -10.71
C GLY A 320 -0.61 -1.18 -10.53
N ASP A 321 0.09 -1.92 -11.39
CA ASP A 321 0.17 -3.39 -11.38
C ASP A 321 1.08 -3.85 -10.24
N VAL A 322 0.46 -4.23 -9.12
CA VAL A 322 1.18 -4.76 -7.95
C VAL A 322 0.75 -6.20 -7.74
N LYS A 323 1.53 -7.14 -8.27
CA LYS A 323 1.29 -8.59 -8.14
C LYS A 323 1.03 -9.05 -6.70
N ALA A 324 1.70 -8.46 -5.70
CA ALA A 324 1.51 -8.80 -4.29
C ALA A 324 0.08 -8.51 -3.77
N ARG A 325 -0.68 -7.63 -4.44
CA ARG A 325 -2.06 -7.29 -4.08
C ARG A 325 -3.06 -8.27 -4.67
N ARG A 326 -2.75 -8.83 -5.83
CA ARG A 326 -3.54 -9.86 -6.50
C ARG A 326 -3.31 -11.21 -5.80
N ARG A 327 -4.23 -11.57 -4.90
CA ARG A 327 -4.10 -12.76 -4.06
C ARG A 327 -5.46 -13.35 -3.72
N ILE A 328 -5.45 -14.61 -3.32
CA ILE A 328 -6.58 -15.27 -2.68
C ILE A 328 -6.23 -15.51 -1.22
N GLU A 329 -7.06 -15.02 -0.30
CA GLU A 329 -6.95 -15.36 1.11
C GLU A 329 -7.97 -16.43 1.45
N ILE A 330 -7.53 -17.48 2.14
CA ILE A 330 -8.40 -18.52 2.68
C ILE A 330 -8.43 -18.35 4.20
N ARG A 331 -9.62 -18.09 4.72
CA ARG A 331 -9.89 -18.01 6.16
C ARG A 331 -10.76 -19.19 6.56
N VAL A 332 -10.59 -19.69 7.76
CA VAL A 332 -11.48 -20.73 8.30
C VAL A 332 -12.08 -20.23 9.60
N ARG A 333 -13.38 -20.47 9.79
CA ARG A 333 -14.11 -19.98 10.96
C ARG A 333 -15.29 -20.87 11.29
N GLN A 334 -15.78 -20.72 12.51
CA GLN A 334 -17.02 -21.36 12.90
C GLN A 334 -18.21 -20.68 12.20
N ARG A 335 -19.22 -21.46 11.85
CA ARG A 335 -20.52 -20.94 11.45
C ARG A 335 -21.08 -20.01 12.53
N SER A 336 -21.52 -18.82 12.11
CA SER A 336 -22.33 -17.96 12.95
C SER A 336 -23.61 -18.71 13.31
N ARG A 337 -23.83 -18.97 14.60
CA ARG A 337 -25.12 -19.50 15.04
C ARG A 337 -26.16 -18.45 14.70
N GLU A 338 -27.20 -18.81 13.96
CA GLU A 338 -28.44 -18.04 13.94
C GLU A 338 -28.96 -18.07 15.38
N THR A 339 -28.56 -17.09 16.19
CA THR A 339 -29.32 -16.74 17.37
C THR A 339 -30.65 -16.28 16.83
N ASP A 340 -31.74 -17.02 17.12
CA ASP A 340 -33.11 -16.71 16.72
C ASP A 340 -33.33 -15.19 16.69
N ILE A 341 -33.24 -14.60 15.50
CA ILE A 341 -33.72 -13.24 15.28
C ILE A 341 -35.22 -13.41 15.31
N GLY A 342 -35.80 -13.30 16.51
CA GLY A 342 -37.23 -13.32 16.72
C GLY A 342 -37.87 -12.40 15.69
N LEU A 343 -38.61 -13.00 14.76
CA LEU A 343 -39.54 -12.30 13.92
C LEU A 343 -40.48 -11.55 14.85
N VAL A 344 -40.24 -10.26 15.07
CA VAL A 344 -41.25 -9.36 15.62
C VAL A 344 -42.35 -9.31 14.57
N PRO A 345 -43.57 -9.81 14.86
CA PRO A 345 -44.65 -9.73 13.90
C PRO A 345 -44.96 -8.25 13.64
N VAL A 346 -44.86 -7.85 12.37
CA VAL A 346 -45.24 -6.52 11.91
C VAL A 346 -46.71 -6.29 12.27
N PRO A 347 -47.08 -5.19 12.97
CA PRO A 347 -48.49 -4.89 13.20
C PRO A 347 -49.15 -4.66 11.85
N LYS A 348 -50.26 -5.36 11.59
CA LYS A 348 -51.13 -5.05 10.47
C LYS A 348 -51.63 -3.62 10.65
N LEU A 349 -51.30 -2.74 9.71
CA LEU A 349 -51.98 -1.46 9.51
C LEU A 349 -53.36 -1.71 8.91
#